data_AF-A0A8K1ZXI5-F1
#
_entry.id   AF-A0A8K1ZXI5-F1
#
_cell.length_a   1.000
_cell.length_b   1.000
_cell.length_c   1.000
_cell.angle_alpha   90.00
_cell.angle_beta   90.00
_cell.angle_gamma   90.00
#
_symmetry.space_group_name_H-M   'P 1'
#
loop_
_entity.id
_entity.type
_entity.pdbx_description
1 polymer ?
#
loop_
_entity_poly.entity_id
_entity_poly.type
_entity_poly.pdbx_seq_one_letter_code
_entity_poly.pdbx_strand_id
1 'polypeptide(L)'
;MMKAQPIDLIYLEEYSGGDQAFEQEILTLFVADVQHQISEIQTAYQHQDWPTLRQSAHQLKGASGNIGARTLQHLAAEIEASSLPQSTVPTLLAQLEVAYEAVLAQVQALGYGEF
;
A
#
# COMPACT_ATOMS: atom_id res chain seq x y z
N MET A 1 19.41 -15.54 0.49
CA MET A 1 18.48 -14.83 -0.40
C MET A 1 18.09 -13.54 0.32
N MET A 2 18.32 -12.37 -0.26
CA MET A 2 17.84 -11.11 0.31
C MET A 2 16.31 -11.21 0.33
N LYS A 3 15.70 -11.11 1.52
CA LYS A 3 14.23 -11.01 1.63
C LYS A 3 13.81 -9.74 0.90
N ALA A 4 12.81 -9.83 0.03
CA ALA A 4 12.17 -8.63 -0.52
C ALA A 4 11.63 -7.83 0.68
N GLN A 5 12.11 -6.60 0.85
CA GLN A 5 11.64 -5.74 1.93
C GLN A 5 10.26 -5.17 1.55
N PRO A 6 9.34 -5.01 2.52
CA PRO A 6 8.03 -4.40 2.27
C PRO A 6 8.12 -3.02 1.62
N ILE A 7 9.10 -2.22 2.03
CA ILE A 7 9.50 -0.93 1.47
C ILE A 7 10.96 -0.99 1.06
N ASP A 8 11.26 -0.53 -0.15
CA ASP A 8 12.62 -0.30 -0.64
C ASP A 8 13.21 0.96 0.02
N LEU A 9 13.95 0.75 1.11
CA LEU A 9 14.52 1.86 1.90
C LEU A 9 15.66 2.58 1.18
N ILE A 10 16.37 1.92 0.27
CA ILE A 10 17.41 2.58 -0.53
C ILE A 10 16.75 3.58 -1.48
N TYR A 11 15.70 3.16 -2.17
CA TYR A 11 14.92 4.05 -3.02
C TYR A 11 14.30 5.22 -2.24
N LEU A 12 13.80 4.95 -1.02
CA LEU A 12 13.24 6.00 -0.16
C LEU A 12 14.30 7.02 0.28
N GLU A 13 15.50 6.57 0.65
CA GLU A 13 16.62 7.43 1.02
C GLU A 13 17.09 8.31 -0.16
N GLU A 14 17.16 7.72 -1.37
CA GLU A 14 17.46 8.47 -2.59
C GLU A 14 16.38 9.52 -2.91
N TYR A 15 15.11 9.16 -2.68
CA TYR A 15 13.97 10.05 -2.90
C TYR A 15 13.92 11.20 -1.87
N SER A 16 14.24 10.92 -0.61
CA SER A 16 14.29 11.91 0.49
C SER A 16 15.55 12.77 0.46
N GLY A 17 16.61 12.34 -0.22
CA GLY A 17 17.94 12.93 -0.11
C GLY A 17 18.58 12.68 1.26
N GLY A 18 18.17 11.61 1.96
CA GLY A 18 18.60 11.25 3.31
C GLY A 18 17.94 12.07 4.43
N ASP A 19 16.86 12.82 4.15
CA ASP A 19 16.11 13.56 5.17
C ASP A 19 15.19 12.62 5.96
N GLN A 20 15.66 12.18 7.12
CA GLN A 20 14.93 11.27 8.01
C GLN A 20 13.60 11.85 8.53
N ALA A 21 13.50 13.18 8.71
CA ALA A 21 12.24 13.79 9.17
C ALA A 21 11.19 13.72 8.07
N PHE A 22 11.60 13.98 6.82
CA PHE A 22 10.74 13.81 5.65
C PHE A 22 10.34 12.34 5.45
N GLU A 23 11.26 11.39 5.61
CA GLU A 23 10.95 9.95 5.54
C GLU A 23 9.93 9.53 6.58
N GLN A 24 10.08 9.98 7.82
CA GLN A 24 9.13 9.69 8.89
C GLN A 24 7.74 10.26 8.57
N GLU A 25 7.67 11.51 8.12
CA GLU A 25 6.41 12.17 7.77
C GLU A 25 5.72 11.42 6.62
N ILE A 26 6.42 11.16 5.52
CA ILE A 26 5.83 10.54 4.34
C ILE A 26 5.42 9.10 4.61
N LEU A 27 6.19 8.33 5.39
CA LEU A 27 5.84 6.97 5.79
C LEU A 27 4.61 6.96 6.70
N THR A 28 4.50 7.92 7.62
CA THR A 28 3.35 8.05 8.52
C THR A 28 2.07 8.37 7.75
N LEU A 29 2.13 9.32 6.82
CA LEU A 29 1.01 9.65 5.94
C LEU A 29 0.65 8.46 5.03
N PHE A 30 1.67 7.77 4.51
CA PHE A 30 1.48 6.62 3.63
C PHE A 30 0.74 5.48 4.33
N VAL A 31 1.12 5.08 5.55
CA VAL A 31 0.43 3.98 6.24
C VAL A 31 -1.03 4.31 6.55
N ALA A 32 -1.32 5.54 6.96
CA ALA A 32 -2.69 6.00 7.19
C ALA A 32 -3.52 5.99 5.89
N ASP A 33 -2.94 6.47 4.79
CA ASP A 33 -3.58 6.44 3.47
C ASP A 33 -3.85 5.00 3.03
N VAL A 34 -2.87 4.10 3.13
CA VAL A 34 -3.05 2.68 2.76
C VAL A 34 -4.21 2.04 3.53
N GLN A 35 -4.31 2.27 4.84
CA GLN A 35 -5.42 1.76 5.65
C GLN A 35 -6.79 2.29 5.18
N HIS A 36 -6.86 3.59 4.89
CA HIS A 36 -8.07 4.21 4.35
C HIS A 36 -8.45 3.56 3.00
N GLN A 37 -7.49 3.43 2.08
CA GLN A 37 -7.73 2.85 0.76
C GLN A 37 -8.16 1.38 0.82
N ILE A 38 -7.56 0.57 1.70
CA ILE A 38 -7.98 -0.82 1.93
C ILE A 38 -9.45 -0.86 2.39
N SER A 39 -9.82 0.01 3.33
CA SER A 39 -11.18 0.08 3.88
C SER A 39 -12.21 0.49 2.80
N GLU A 40 -11.85 1.46 1.95
CA GLU A 40 -12.68 1.89 0.82
C GLU A 40 -12.84 0.76 -0.23
N ILE A 41 -11.77 0.04 -0.56
CA ILE A 41 -11.83 -1.11 -1.49
C ILE A 41 -12.75 -2.20 -0.93
N GLN A 42 -12.64 -2.51 0.36
CA GLN A 42 -13.50 -3.49 1.04
C GLN A 42 -14.97 -3.07 0.99
N THR A 43 -15.26 -1.82 1.34
CA THR A 43 -16.62 -1.27 1.34
C THR A 43 -17.20 -1.25 -0.07
N ALA A 44 -16.44 -0.77 -1.05
CA ALA A 44 -16.85 -0.73 -2.44
C ALA A 44 -17.13 -2.14 -2.99
N TYR A 45 -16.30 -3.14 -2.65
CA TYR A 45 -16.54 -4.53 -3.02
C TYR A 45 -17.86 -5.07 -2.44
N GLN A 46 -18.13 -4.83 -1.15
CA GLN A 46 -19.37 -5.27 -0.49
C GLN A 46 -20.63 -4.67 -1.13
N HIS A 47 -20.54 -3.42 -1.58
CA HIS A 47 -21.64 -2.71 -2.24
C HIS A 47 -21.67 -2.88 -3.77
N GLN A 48 -20.75 -3.69 -4.33
CA GLN A 48 -20.58 -3.86 -5.78
C GLN A 48 -20.32 -2.54 -6.53
N ASP A 49 -19.71 -1.56 -5.87
CA ASP A 49 -19.30 -0.28 -6.43
C ASP A 49 -17.92 -0.39 -7.11
N TRP A 50 -17.91 -1.00 -8.29
CA TRP A 50 -16.69 -1.23 -9.07
C TRP A 50 -15.94 0.06 -9.47
N PRO A 51 -16.61 1.17 -9.83
CA PRO A 51 -15.93 2.45 -10.05
C PRO A 51 -15.12 2.92 -8.85
N THR A 52 -15.72 2.95 -7.65
CA THR A 52 -15.02 3.39 -6.43
C THR A 52 -13.89 2.43 -6.06
N LEU A 53 -14.12 1.12 -6.16
CA LEU A 53 -13.07 0.11 -5.94
C LEU A 53 -11.84 0.34 -6.80
N ARG A 54 -12.03 0.57 -8.11
CA ARG A 54 -10.92 0.83 -9.05
C ARG A 54 -10.22 2.14 -8.75
N GLN A 55 -10.97 3.18 -8.40
CA GLN A 55 -10.42 4.47 -8.04
C GLN A 55 -9.54 4.39 -6.78
N SER A 56 -10.01 3.70 -5.75
CA SER A 56 -9.25 3.51 -4.51
C SER A 56 -8.00 2.66 -4.72
N ALA A 57 -8.11 1.59 -5.53
CA ALA A 57 -6.97 0.77 -5.94
C ALA A 57 -5.95 1.56 -6.78
N HIS A 58 -6.41 2.43 -7.69
CA HIS A 58 -5.52 3.31 -8.48
C HIS A 58 -4.70 4.26 -7.59
N GLN A 59 -5.35 4.90 -6.62
CA GLN A 59 -4.69 5.79 -5.65
C GLN A 59 -3.65 5.02 -4.83
N LEU A 60 -4.02 3.85 -4.29
CA LEU A 60 -3.12 3.00 -3.52
C LEU A 60 -1.90 2.55 -4.35
N LYS A 61 -2.11 2.19 -5.62
CA LYS A 61 -1.03 1.85 -6.56
C LYS A 61 -0.05 3.00 -6.72
N GLY A 62 -0.55 4.22 -6.91
CA GLY A 62 0.26 5.43 -7.07
C GLY A 62 1.10 5.72 -5.82
N ALA A 63 0.43 5.78 -4.66
CA ALA A 63 1.09 6.01 -3.37
C ALA A 63 2.17 4.96 -3.08
N SER A 64 1.85 3.68 -3.27
CA SER A 64 2.79 2.57 -3.05
C SER A 64 3.99 2.63 -3.99
N GLY A 65 3.78 3.05 -5.24
CA GLY A 65 4.84 3.23 -6.23
C GLY A 65 5.82 4.34 -5.86
N ASN A 66 5.33 5.44 -5.28
CA ASN A 66 6.13 6.59 -4.88
C ASN A 66 7.05 6.31 -3.69
N ILE A 67 6.69 5.38 -2.81
CA ILE A 67 7.44 5.05 -1.59
C ILE A 67 8.27 3.76 -1.77
N GLY A 68 8.13 3.06 -2.89
CA GLY A 68 8.85 1.81 -3.14
C GLY A 68 8.20 0.58 -2.48
N ALA A 69 6.94 0.66 -2.07
CA ALA A 69 6.15 -0.46 -1.53
C ALA A 69 5.64 -1.36 -2.66
N ARG A 70 6.56 -2.09 -3.32
CA ARG A 70 6.29 -2.79 -4.59
C ARG A 70 5.19 -3.86 -4.50
N THR A 71 5.10 -4.57 -3.39
CA THR A 71 4.06 -5.60 -3.18
C THR A 71 2.67 -4.97 -3.13
N LEU A 72 2.50 -3.89 -2.36
CA LEU A 72 1.24 -3.14 -2.31
C LEU A 72 0.89 -2.54 -3.68
N GLN A 73 1.89 -1.98 -4.37
CA GLN A 73 1.72 -1.45 -5.72
C GLN A 73 1.19 -2.52 -6.69
N HIS A 74 1.74 -3.72 -6.65
CA HIS A 74 1.33 -4.82 -7.53
C HIS A 74 -0.10 -5.28 -7.24
N LEU A 75 -0.42 -5.54 -5.97
CA LEU A 75 -1.75 -5.99 -5.56
C LEU A 75 -2.83 -4.94 -5.89
N ALA A 76 -2.52 -3.66 -5.66
CA ALA A 76 -3.42 -2.57 -6.03
C ALA A 76 -3.64 -2.49 -7.56
N ALA A 77 -2.60 -2.72 -8.36
CA ALA A 77 -2.73 -2.78 -9.82
C ALA A 77 -3.59 -3.97 -10.29
N GLU A 78 -3.50 -5.13 -9.61
CA GLU A 78 -4.39 -6.26 -9.89
C GLU A 78 -5.84 -5.93 -9.56
N ILE A 79 -6.11 -5.29 -8.42
CA ILE A 79 -7.45 -4.87 -8.00
C ILE A 79 -8.04 -3.82 -8.96
N GLU A 80 -7.22 -2.88 -9.43
CA GLU A 80 -7.63 -1.84 -10.39
C GLU A 80 -8.02 -2.40 -11.76
N ALA A 81 -7.44 -3.54 -12.17
CA ALA A 81 -7.57 -4.06 -13.53
C ALA A 81 -9.03 -4.31 -13.93
N SER A 82 -9.47 -3.70 -15.04
CA SER A 82 -10.83 -3.88 -15.56
C SER A 82 -11.18 -5.32 -15.93
N SER A 83 -10.18 -6.16 -16.19
CA SER A 83 -10.33 -7.58 -16.51
C SER A 83 -10.35 -8.51 -15.30
N LEU A 84 -10.23 -7.98 -14.08
CA LEU A 84 -10.19 -8.76 -12.85
C LEU A 84 -11.53 -9.50 -12.62
N PRO A 85 -11.52 -10.84 -12.43
CA PRO A 85 -12.70 -11.56 -11.99
C PRO A 85 -13.11 -11.10 -10.58
N GLN A 86 -14.37 -10.72 -10.38
CA GLN A 86 -14.84 -10.22 -9.09
C GLN A 86 -14.62 -11.22 -7.93
N SER A 87 -14.62 -12.53 -8.23
CA SER A 87 -14.36 -13.59 -7.26
C SER A 87 -12.93 -13.63 -6.72
N THR A 88 -11.96 -12.96 -7.36
CA THR A 88 -10.57 -12.89 -6.87
C THR A 88 -10.32 -11.72 -5.93
N VAL A 89 -11.23 -10.73 -5.88
CA VAL A 89 -11.09 -9.53 -5.04
C VAL A 89 -10.89 -9.86 -3.56
N PRO A 90 -11.64 -10.79 -2.92
CA PRO A 90 -11.41 -11.14 -1.51
C PRO A 90 -10.00 -11.69 -1.25
N THR A 91 -9.49 -12.50 -2.17
CA THR A 91 -8.14 -13.07 -2.06
C THR A 91 -7.06 -12.00 -2.21
N LEU A 92 -7.26 -11.02 -3.09
CA LEU A 92 -6.33 -9.90 -3.25
C LEU A 92 -6.40 -8.94 -2.07
N LEU A 93 -7.59 -8.69 -1.51
CA LEU A 93 -7.77 -7.91 -0.29
C LEU A 93 -7.01 -8.52 0.90
N ALA A 94 -7.14 -9.84 1.10
CA ALA A 94 -6.41 -10.53 2.17
C ALA A 94 -4.87 -10.44 1.97
N GLN A 95 -4.39 -10.54 0.73
CA GLN A 95 -2.96 -10.33 0.44
C GLN A 95 -2.52 -8.88 0.67
N LEU A 96 -3.39 -7.92 0.37
CA LEU A 96 -3.15 -6.50 0.55
C LEU A 96 -3.03 -6.15 2.05
N GLU A 97 -3.88 -6.73 2.89
CA GLU A 97 -3.81 -6.60 4.35
C GLU A 97 -2.50 -7.17 4.90
N VAL A 98 -2.10 -8.38 4.50
CA VAL A 98 -0.82 -8.98 4.93
C VAL A 98 0.38 -8.14 4.49
N ALA A 99 0.35 -7.62 3.25
CA ALA A 99 1.40 -6.74 2.76
C ALA A 99 1.44 -5.41 3.53
N TYR A 100 0.28 -4.86 3.90
CA TYR A 100 0.18 -3.66 4.72
C TYR A 100 0.71 -3.87 6.15
N GLU A 101 0.39 -5.00 6.79
CA GLU A 101 0.95 -5.34 8.10
C GLU A 101 2.48 -5.46 8.05
N ALA A 102 3.04 -6.01 6.97
CA ALA A 102 4.49 -6.08 6.79
C ALA A 102 5.12 -4.70 6.63
N VAL A 103 4.45 -3.78 5.92
CA VAL A 103 4.84 -2.36 5.83
C VAL A 103 4.80 -1.70 7.20
N LEU A 104 3.71 -1.84 7.96
CA LEU A 104 3.59 -1.30 9.31
C LEU A 104 4.71 -1.78 10.22
N ALA A 105 4.99 -3.09 10.22
CA ALA A 105 6.05 -3.66 11.04
C ALA A 105 7.43 -3.09 10.66
N GLN A 106 7.69 -2.83 9.36
CA GLN A 106 8.94 -2.21 8.93
C GLN A 106 9.02 -0.75 9.36
N VAL A 107 7.95 0.03 9.21
CA VAL A 107 7.91 1.45 9.62
C VAL A 107 8.12 1.58 11.13
N GLN A 108 7.47 0.73 11.94
CA GLN A 108 7.68 0.67 13.39
C GLN A 108 9.11 0.29 13.76
N ALA A 109 9.73 -0.64 13.02
CA ALA A 109 11.13 -1.04 13.25
C ALA A 109 12.14 0.08 12.96
N LEU A 110 11.78 1.08 12.14
CA LEU A 110 12.56 2.30 11.92
C LEU A 110 12.44 3.30 13.07
N GLY A 111 11.55 3.06 14.03
CA GLY A 111 11.22 4.02 15.10
C GLY A 111 10.24 5.11 14.66
N TYR A 112 9.63 4.94 13.48
CA TYR A 112 8.58 5.82 12.99
C TYR A 112 7.23 5.20 13.39
N GLY A 113 6.43 5.89 14.20
CA GLY A 113 5.10 5.41 14.55
C GLY A 113 4.74 5.48 16.03
N GLU A 114 4.23 6.63 16.45
CA GLU A 114 3.10 6.63 17.36
C GLU A 114 1.86 6.66 16.47
N PHE A 115 1.29 5.48 16.18
CA PHE A 115 0.04 5.33 15.42
C PHE A 115 -1.10 4.98 16.38
#